data_AF-A0A8S3E564-F1
#
_entry.id   AF-A0A8S3E564-F1
#
_cell.length_a   1.000
_cell.length_b   1.000
_cell.length_c   1.000
_cell.angle_alpha   90.00
_cell.angle_beta   90.00
_cell.angle_gamma   90.00
#
_symmetry.space_group_name_H-M   'P 1'
#
loop_
_entity.id
_entity.type
_entity.pdbx_description
1 polymer ?
#
loop_
_entity_poly.entity_id
_entity_poly.type
_entity_poly.pdbx_seq_one_letter_code
_entity_poly.pdbx_strand_id
1 'polypeptide(L)'
;KTEAGEDASSVTTEAQQYVEHSSYVTIDIVLDRPIIEKRKLSDLYRKVSDLIPPRPPYPLKTNSAGKAVDDYHQQIKNVCNLILDEYRKVCIDDINVEGTLPNDQKRRKLLYELNSTGKYFAFKEQLKHSVIKIVREKYLRTSKFNDPDELQTFISQLYVFLLDEMHRSLNKSLNIEEPEPVPPSRNTDPQLRIFALEAESNGDYLLAAHYYKQRLAQSSDKLRPWLDYAAFHLLVNDMIKAEECLKECIAIEQTNSTV
;
A
#
# COMPACT_ATOMS: atom_id res chain seq x y z
N LYS A 1 24.67 14.81 56.43
CA LYS A 1 26.13 15.01 56.63
C LYS A 1 26.25 16.35 57.34
N THR A 2 26.18 16.29 58.68
CA THR A 2 27.30 16.55 59.62
C THR A 2 27.50 18.06 59.78
N GLU A 3 26.92 18.66 60.82
CA GLU A 3 27.39 18.72 62.22
C GLU A 3 28.58 19.69 62.41
N ALA A 4 28.58 20.34 63.59
CA ALA A 4 29.43 21.45 64.07
C ALA A 4 28.88 22.83 63.69
N GLY A 5 28.71 23.80 64.58
CA GLY A 5 29.11 24.05 65.97
C GLY A 5 28.67 25.50 66.24
N GLU A 6 28.51 26.07 67.42
CA GLU A 6 28.94 25.81 68.78
C GLU A 6 27.95 26.57 69.68
N ASP A 7 27.75 26.04 70.88
CA ASP A 7 27.11 26.73 71.99
C ASP A 7 27.82 28.07 72.29
N ALA A 8 27.24 29.18 71.83
CA ALA A 8 27.61 30.51 72.27
C ALA A 8 26.92 30.83 73.61
N SER A 9 27.18 30.00 74.64
CA SER A 9 26.80 30.28 76.03
C SER A 9 27.86 31.13 76.72
N SER A 10 28.14 32.31 76.15
CA SER A 10 28.72 33.43 76.87
C SER A 10 27.83 34.64 76.64
N VAL A 11 26.57 34.55 77.10
CA VAL A 11 25.74 35.73 77.29
C VAL A 11 26.45 36.54 78.38
N THR A 12 27.16 37.58 77.97
CA THR A 12 27.90 38.50 78.83
C THR A 12 26.98 38.91 79.99
N THR A 13 27.44 38.84 81.23
CA THR A 13 26.67 39.18 82.43
C THR A 13 26.05 40.59 82.34
N GLU A 14 26.68 41.47 81.56
CA GLU A 14 26.19 42.79 81.17
C GLU A 14 24.87 42.74 80.37
N ALA A 15 24.71 41.78 79.45
CA ALA A 15 23.49 41.61 78.65
C ALA A 15 22.25 41.29 79.51
N GLN A 16 22.43 40.58 80.64
CA GLN A 16 21.36 40.26 81.58
C GLN A 16 20.92 41.46 82.43
N GLN A 17 21.82 42.40 82.72
CA GLN A 17 21.49 43.62 83.47
C GLN A 17 20.49 44.50 82.71
N TYR A 18 20.59 44.58 81.37
CA TYR A 18 19.65 45.35 80.55
C TYR A 18 18.24 44.75 80.53
N VAL A 19 18.14 43.41 80.57
CA VAL A 19 16.86 42.68 80.62
C VAL A 19 16.19 42.88 81.98
N GLU A 20 16.94 42.81 83.08
CA GLU A 20 16.43 42.98 84.45
C GLU A 20 15.94 44.42 84.73
N HIS A 21 16.61 45.42 84.13
CA HIS A 21 16.23 46.84 84.24
C HIS A 21 15.26 47.30 83.14
N SER A 22 14.68 46.37 82.35
CA SER A 22 13.75 46.66 81.25
C SER A 22 14.22 47.77 80.30
N SER A 23 15.53 47.85 80.08
CA SER A 23 16.15 48.89 79.26
C SER A 23 16.37 48.34 77.85
N TYR A 24 15.74 48.94 76.85
CA TYR A 24 15.92 48.56 75.44
C TYR A 24 16.41 49.75 74.61
N VAL A 25 17.23 49.45 73.60
CA VAL A 25 17.65 50.42 72.59
C VAL A 25 16.96 50.03 71.28
N THR A 26 16.13 50.94 70.77
CA THR A 26 15.54 50.79 69.44
C THR A 26 16.51 51.39 68.42
N ILE A 27 16.96 50.58 67.47
CA ILE A 27 17.79 51.05 66.37
C ILE A 27 16.93 50.99 65.11
N ASP A 28 16.59 52.16 64.56
CA ASP A 28 15.91 52.26 63.28
C ASP A 28 16.95 52.17 62.16
N ILE A 29 17.02 50.99 61.54
CA ILE A 29 17.91 50.74 60.42
C ILE A 29 17.13 50.99 59.13
N VAL A 30 17.44 52.10 58.46
CA VAL A 30 16.91 52.40 57.12
C VAL A 30 17.89 51.87 56.08
N LEU A 31 17.41 50.98 55.22
CA LEU A 31 18.19 50.42 54.15
C LEU A 31 17.88 51.14 52.84
N ASP A 32 18.91 51.57 52.13
CA ASP A 32 18.78 52.16 50.78
C ASP A 32 18.22 51.15 49.75
N ARG A 33 18.45 49.85 49.99
CA ARG A 33 18.00 48.76 49.10
C ARG A 33 17.32 47.65 49.90
N PRO A 34 16.26 47.04 49.33
CA PRO A 34 15.55 45.97 50.02
C PRO A 34 16.47 44.75 50.20
N ILE A 35 16.47 44.17 51.40
CA ILE A 35 17.26 42.96 51.73
C ILE A 35 16.90 41.78 50.80
N ILE A 36 15.64 41.75 50.35
CA ILE A 36 15.13 40.75 49.42
C ILE A 36 14.90 41.42 48.08
N GLU A 37 15.57 40.92 47.03
CA GLU A 37 15.37 41.41 45.68
C GLU A 37 13.89 41.29 45.27
N LYS A 38 13.34 42.37 44.73
CA LYS A 38 11.96 42.35 44.21
C LYS A 38 11.88 41.36 43.05
N ARG A 39 10.89 40.45 43.09
CA ARG A 39 10.60 39.53 41.97
C ARG A 39 10.49 40.34 40.67
N LYS A 40 11.29 39.96 39.66
CA LYS A 40 11.27 40.62 38.36
C LYS A 40 9.95 40.27 37.67
N LEU A 41 9.33 41.24 37.00
CA LEU A 41 8.07 41.02 36.29
C LEU A 41 8.19 39.89 35.24
N SER A 42 9.39 39.73 34.67
CA SER A 42 9.78 38.64 33.76
C SER A 42 9.47 37.24 34.32
N ASP A 43 9.60 37.04 35.63
CA ASP A 43 9.35 35.74 36.28
C ASP A 43 7.86 35.49 36.54
N LEU A 44 7.04 36.55 36.57
CA LEU A 44 5.58 36.48 36.69
C LEU A 44 4.92 36.22 35.32
N TYR A 45 5.53 36.70 34.25
CA TYR A 45 5.13 36.36 32.89
C TYR A 45 5.64 34.95 32.54
N ARG A 46 5.00 33.91 33.09
CA ARG A 46 5.01 32.60 32.43
C ARG A 46 4.68 32.87 30.96
N LYS A 47 5.57 32.49 30.04
CA LYS A 47 5.33 32.78 28.61
C LYS A 47 3.96 32.23 28.27
N VAL A 48 3.15 33.02 27.56
CA VAL A 48 1.80 32.59 27.14
C VAL A 48 1.86 31.26 26.36
N SER A 49 3.00 30.96 25.71
CA SER A 49 3.31 29.68 25.07
C SER A 49 3.32 28.47 26.01
N ASP A 50 3.59 28.67 27.31
CA ASP A 50 3.68 27.60 28.29
C ASP A 50 2.30 27.29 28.91
N LEU A 51 1.37 28.25 28.85
CA LEU A 51 -0.01 28.12 29.31
C LEU A 51 -0.97 27.69 28.20
N ILE A 52 -0.62 27.99 26.94
CA ILE A 52 -1.45 27.68 25.77
C ILE A 52 -0.59 26.84 24.81
N PRO A 53 -0.88 25.53 24.63
CA PRO A 53 -0.17 24.73 23.67
C PRO A 53 -0.32 25.33 22.26
N PRO A 54 0.72 25.27 21.41
CA PRO A 54 0.63 25.79 20.05
C PRO A 54 -0.54 25.11 19.33
N ARG A 55 -1.35 25.91 18.62
CA ARG A 55 -2.46 25.39 17.82
C ARG A 55 -1.90 24.33 16.87
N PRO A 56 -2.50 23.12 16.81
CA PRO A 56 -2.03 22.10 15.88
C PRO A 56 -2.04 22.68 14.47
N PRO A 57 -0.98 22.43 13.66
CA PRO A 57 -0.95 22.92 12.30
C PRO A 57 -2.17 22.39 11.57
N TYR A 58 -2.87 23.27 10.83
CA TYR A 58 -3.95 22.85 9.97
C TYR A 58 -3.40 21.80 9.00
N PRO A 59 -4.11 20.68 8.77
CA PRO A 59 -3.69 19.73 7.75
C PRO A 59 -3.60 20.48 6.43
N LEU A 60 -2.39 20.59 5.88
CA LEU A 60 -2.23 21.04 4.51
C LEU A 60 -3.05 20.08 3.67
N LYS A 61 -4.07 20.59 2.97
CA LYS A 61 -4.73 19.80 1.93
C LYS A 61 -3.64 19.50 0.92
N THR A 62 -3.04 18.31 0.99
CA THR A 62 -2.11 17.81 0.00
C THR A 62 -2.94 17.51 -1.25
N ASN A 63 -3.33 18.56 -1.97
CA ASN A 63 -3.79 18.46 -3.34
C ASN A 63 -2.56 18.16 -4.21
N SER A 64 -1.92 17.03 -3.94
CA SER A 64 -0.81 16.55 -4.75
C SER A 64 -1.37 16.07 -6.09
N ALA A 65 -0.59 16.23 -7.16
CA ALA A 65 -0.91 15.67 -8.47
C ALA A 65 -1.26 14.17 -8.38
N GLY A 66 -0.56 13.41 -7.52
CA GLY A 66 -0.87 11.99 -7.28
C GLY A 66 -2.27 11.76 -6.73
N LYS A 67 -2.69 12.56 -5.73
CA LYS A 67 -4.03 12.47 -5.14
C LYS A 67 -5.13 12.80 -6.15
N ALA A 68 -4.88 13.75 -7.06
CA ALA A 68 -5.83 14.07 -8.13
C ALA A 68 -5.99 12.92 -9.13
N VAL A 69 -4.92 12.17 -9.40
CA VAL A 69 -4.98 10.96 -10.24
C VAL A 69 -5.70 9.82 -9.51
N ASP A 70 -5.41 9.61 -8.22
CA ASP A 70 -6.10 8.60 -7.42
C ASP A 70 -7.62 8.87 -7.33
N ASP A 71 -8.01 10.13 -7.10
CA ASP A 71 -9.42 10.53 -7.08
C ASP A 71 -10.09 10.27 -8.44
N TYR A 72 -9.38 10.47 -9.55
CA TYR A 72 -9.88 10.15 -10.89
C TYR A 72 -10.06 8.63 -11.09
N HIS A 73 -9.10 7.81 -10.65
CA HIS A 73 -9.24 6.35 -10.66
C HIS A 73 -10.44 5.89 -9.83
N GLN A 74 -10.65 6.48 -8.66
CA GLN A 74 -11.82 6.19 -7.82
C GLN A 74 -13.14 6.54 -8.54
N GLN A 75 -13.22 7.68 -9.22
CA GLN A 75 -14.42 8.03 -9.99
C GLN A 75 -14.64 7.07 -11.17
N ILE A 76 -13.60 6.69 -11.91
CA ILE A 76 -13.71 5.69 -12.98
C ILE A 76 -14.25 4.38 -12.43
N LYS A 77 -13.68 3.89 -11.32
CA LYS A 77 -14.13 2.65 -10.68
C LYS A 77 -15.61 2.73 -10.27
N ASN A 78 -16.04 3.84 -9.70
CA ASN A 78 -17.44 4.05 -9.32
C ASN A 78 -18.36 4.02 -10.54
N VAL A 79 -18.00 4.74 -11.62
CA VAL A 79 -18.76 4.75 -12.88
C VAL A 79 -18.82 3.35 -13.48
N CYS A 80 -17.72 2.60 -13.47
CA CYS A 80 -17.69 1.24 -13.99
C CYS A 80 -18.57 0.29 -13.20
N ASN A 81 -18.54 0.34 -11.87
CA ASN A 81 -19.42 -0.47 -11.04
C ASN A 81 -20.90 -0.17 -11.32
N LEU A 82 -21.25 1.11 -11.46
CA LEU A 82 -22.62 1.51 -11.79
C LEU A 82 -23.04 1.03 -13.19
N ILE A 83 -22.17 1.14 -14.19
CA ILE A 83 -22.43 0.62 -15.53
C ILE A 83 -22.58 -0.90 -15.51
N LEU A 84 -21.74 -1.61 -14.73
CA LEU A 84 -21.83 -3.07 -14.57
C LEU A 84 -23.12 -3.49 -13.88
N ASP A 85 -23.59 -2.75 -12.86
CA ASP A 85 -24.85 -3.03 -12.19
C ASP A 85 -26.06 -2.83 -13.12
N GLU A 86 -26.05 -1.77 -13.94
CA GLU A 86 -27.09 -1.56 -14.95
C GLU A 86 -27.01 -2.59 -16.08
N TYR A 87 -25.80 -2.97 -16.50
CA TYR A 87 -25.60 -4.04 -17.47
C TYR A 87 -26.13 -5.38 -16.95
N ARG A 88 -25.89 -5.71 -15.67
CA ARG A 88 -26.45 -6.90 -15.01
C ARG A 88 -27.98 -6.91 -15.03
N LYS A 89 -28.63 -5.78 -14.77
CA LYS A 89 -30.10 -5.68 -14.84
C LYS A 89 -30.63 -5.96 -16.24
N VAL A 90 -30.04 -5.34 -17.26
CA VAL A 90 -30.40 -5.59 -18.68
C VAL A 90 -30.18 -7.06 -19.05
N CYS A 91 -29.10 -7.68 -18.56
CA CYS A 91 -28.85 -9.11 -18.77
C CYS A 91 -29.88 -10.02 -18.08
N ILE A 92 -30.32 -9.69 -16.87
CA ILE A 92 -31.36 -10.45 -16.15
C ILE A 92 -32.71 -10.32 -16.86
N ASP A 93 -33.06 -9.11 -17.28
CA ASP A 93 -34.30 -8.85 -18.03
C ASP A 93 -34.32 -9.61 -19.37
N ASP A 94 -33.16 -9.71 -20.04
CA ASP A 94 -33.02 -10.48 -21.28
C ASP A 94 -33.05 -12.01 -21.07
N ILE A 95 -32.74 -12.55 -19.87
CA ILE A 95 -32.90 -13.99 -19.59
C ILE A 95 -34.39 -14.36 -19.45
N ASN A 96 -35.20 -13.43 -18.94
CA ASN A 96 -36.65 -13.62 -18.78
C ASN A 96 -37.42 -13.53 -20.11
N VAL A 97 -36.79 -13.04 -21.19
CA VAL A 97 -37.36 -12.93 -22.53
C VAL A 97 -36.63 -13.93 -23.41
N GLU A 98 -37.30 -15.00 -23.84
CA GLU A 98 -36.71 -16.10 -24.62
C GLU A 98 -35.82 -15.61 -25.77
N GLY A 99 -34.49 -15.67 -25.56
CA GLY A 99 -33.49 -15.37 -26.58
C GLY A 99 -32.34 -14.51 -26.06
N THR A 100 -31.11 -15.02 -26.13
CA THR A 100 -29.91 -14.21 -25.87
C THR A 100 -29.78 -13.15 -26.96
N LEU A 101 -30.15 -11.92 -26.64
CA LEU A 101 -30.00 -10.79 -27.57
C LEU A 101 -28.52 -10.57 -27.93
N PRO A 102 -28.21 -10.17 -29.18
CA PRO A 102 -26.85 -9.82 -29.58
C PRO A 102 -26.27 -8.70 -28.71
N ASN A 103 -24.96 -8.74 -28.44
CA ASN A 103 -24.28 -7.76 -27.59
C ASN A 103 -24.51 -6.30 -28.05
N ASP A 104 -24.64 -6.05 -29.35
CA ASP A 104 -24.91 -4.72 -29.89
C ASP A 104 -26.31 -4.19 -29.58
N GLN A 105 -27.29 -5.08 -29.43
CA GLN A 105 -28.64 -4.70 -29.00
C GLN A 105 -28.66 -4.42 -27.49
N LYS A 106 -27.96 -5.24 -26.69
CA LYS A 106 -27.77 -5.00 -25.25
C LYS A 106 -27.11 -3.66 -24.98
N ARG A 107 -26.05 -3.33 -25.73
CA ARG A 107 -25.36 -2.03 -25.64
C ARG A 107 -26.28 -0.85 -25.96
N ARG A 108 -27.11 -0.97 -26.99
CA ARG A 108 -28.08 0.08 -27.37
C ARG A 108 -29.17 0.28 -26.31
N LYS A 109 -29.73 -0.81 -25.78
CA LYS A 109 -30.69 -0.76 -24.67
C LYS A 109 -30.08 -0.10 -23.43
N LEU A 110 -28.87 -0.52 -23.04
CA LEU A 110 -28.15 0.08 -21.91
C LEU A 110 -27.93 1.58 -22.10
N LEU A 111 -27.50 2.01 -23.30
CA LEU A 111 -27.27 3.42 -23.59
C LEU A 111 -28.57 4.24 -23.55
N TYR A 112 -29.69 3.66 -24.01
CA TYR A 112 -31.00 4.27 -23.92
C TYR A 112 -31.46 4.44 -22.47
N GLU A 113 -31.34 3.40 -21.65
CA GLU A 113 -31.64 3.44 -20.21
C GLU A 113 -30.77 4.47 -19.47
N LEU A 114 -29.46 4.49 -19.73
CA LEU A 114 -28.53 5.44 -19.13
C LEU A 114 -28.84 6.91 -19.49
N ASN A 115 -29.29 7.16 -20.72
CA ASN A 115 -29.65 8.50 -21.18
C ASN A 115 -31.02 8.95 -20.68
N SER A 116 -32.03 8.07 -20.69
CA SER A 116 -33.39 8.37 -20.22
C SER A 116 -33.46 8.60 -18.71
N THR A 117 -32.66 7.85 -17.94
CA THR A 117 -32.56 8.00 -16.48
C THR A 117 -31.67 9.16 -16.03
N GLY A 118 -30.97 9.83 -16.95
CA GLY A 118 -30.04 10.92 -16.64
C GLY A 118 -28.73 10.49 -15.96
N LYS A 119 -28.53 9.18 -15.71
CA LYS A 119 -27.30 8.63 -15.10
C LYS A 119 -26.06 8.95 -15.93
N TYR A 120 -26.17 8.91 -17.26
CA TYR A 120 -25.08 9.29 -18.17
C TYR A 120 -24.60 10.73 -17.93
N PHE A 121 -25.54 11.66 -17.72
CA PHE A 121 -25.22 13.06 -17.46
C PHE A 121 -24.53 13.23 -16.10
N ALA A 122 -25.01 12.52 -15.07
CA ALA A 122 -24.38 12.54 -13.75
C ALA A 122 -22.93 12.06 -13.80
N PHE A 123 -22.64 10.97 -14.53
CA PHE A 123 -21.27 10.45 -14.69
C PHE A 123 -20.37 11.44 -15.43
N LYS A 124 -20.90 12.08 -16.48
CA LYS A 124 -20.16 13.10 -17.24
C LYS A 124 -19.76 14.28 -16.35
N GLU A 125 -20.64 14.75 -15.46
CA GLU A 125 -20.36 15.86 -14.57
C GLU A 125 -19.37 15.48 -13.45
N GLN A 126 -19.48 14.26 -12.89
CA GLN A 126 -18.51 13.73 -11.90
C GLN A 126 -17.10 13.58 -12.50
N LEU A 127 -17.00 13.04 -13.71
CA LEU A 127 -15.73 12.92 -14.44
C LEU A 127 -15.14 14.29 -14.75
N LYS A 128 -15.97 15.25 -15.18
CA LYS A 128 -15.54 16.63 -15.45
C LYS A 128 -14.87 17.26 -14.22
N HIS A 129 -15.44 17.11 -13.01
CA HIS A 129 -14.82 17.66 -11.81
C HIS A 129 -13.42 17.06 -11.53
N SER A 130 -13.30 15.75 -11.72
CA SER A 130 -12.04 15.02 -11.53
C SER A 130 -10.98 15.42 -12.57
N VAL A 131 -11.39 15.59 -13.83
CA VAL A 131 -10.51 16.06 -14.91
C VAL A 131 -10.05 17.50 -14.64
N ILE A 132 -10.95 18.40 -14.21
CA ILE A 132 -10.58 19.78 -13.84
C ILE A 132 -9.56 19.76 -12.70
N LYS A 133 -9.72 18.87 -11.71
CA LYS A 133 -8.76 18.70 -10.62
C LYS A 133 -7.40 18.22 -11.14
N ILE A 134 -7.35 17.27 -12.07
CA ILE A 134 -6.10 16.86 -12.73
C ILE A 134 -5.44 18.04 -13.45
N VAL A 135 -6.20 18.81 -14.24
CA VAL A 135 -5.65 19.97 -14.97
C VAL A 135 -5.07 21.00 -14.00
N ARG A 136 -5.76 21.26 -12.90
CA ARG A 136 -5.32 22.22 -11.88
C ARG A 136 -4.09 21.75 -11.10
N GLU A 137 -4.06 20.50 -10.66
CA GLU A 137 -3.02 20.02 -9.74
C GLU A 137 -1.81 19.40 -10.46
N LYS A 138 -2.00 18.77 -11.63
CA LYS A 138 -0.92 18.13 -12.40
C LYS A 138 -0.31 19.04 -13.46
N TYR A 139 -1.14 19.76 -14.21
CA TYR A 139 -0.66 20.65 -15.27
C TYR A 139 -0.47 22.09 -14.77
N LEU A 140 -0.92 22.42 -13.55
CA LEU A 140 -0.87 23.76 -12.95
C LEU A 140 -1.44 24.86 -13.88
N ARG A 141 -2.34 24.49 -14.79
CA ARG A 141 -2.93 25.40 -15.77
C ARG A 141 -4.24 25.94 -15.20
N THR A 142 -4.15 27.11 -14.56
CA THR A 142 -5.31 27.89 -14.10
C THR A 142 -5.62 29.11 -14.98
N SER A 143 -4.79 29.39 -15.98
CA SER A 143 -4.94 30.51 -16.92
C SER A 143 -5.64 30.10 -18.21
N LYS A 144 -6.33 31.05 -18.86
CA LYS A 144 -6.91 30.88 -20.20
C LYS A 144 -5.78 30.80 -21.24
N PHE A 145 -5.98 30.00 -22.28
CA PHE A 145 -5.07 29.95 -23.43
C PHE A 145 -5.38 31.13 -24.37
N ASN A 146 -4.32 31.75 -24.90
CA ASN A 146 -4.44 32.86 -25.84
C ASN A 146 -4.37 32.39 -27.30
N ASP A 147 -3.71 31.26 -27.57
CA ASP A 147 -3.54 30.68 -28.89
C ASP A 147 -4.42 29.41 -29.05
N PRO A 148 -5.29 29.34 -30.08
CA PRO A 148 -6.07 28.14 -30.36
C PRO A 148 -5.22 26.89 -30.64
N ASP A 149 -4.02 27.02 -31.23
CA ASP A 149 -3.19 25.86 -31.60
C ASP A 149 -2.53 25.21 -30.37
N GLU A 150 -2.11 26.03 -29.40
CA GLU A 150 -1.63 25.56 -28.10
C GLU A 150 -2.74 24.84 -27.31
N LEU A 151 -3.98 25.34 -27.39
CA LEU A 151 -5.13 24.71 -26.75
C LEU A 151 -5.41 23.32 -27.33
N GLN A 152 -5.42 23.17 -28.66
CA GLN A 152 -5.65 21.88 -29.31
C GLN A 152 -4.55 20.86 -28.98
N THR A 153 -3.30 21.33 -28.95
CA THR A 153 -2.15 20.49 -28.55
C THR A 153 -2.31 20.02 -27.10
N PHE A 154 -2.71 20.92 -26.20
CA PHE A 154 -2.94 20.59 -24.79
C PHE A 154 -4.11 19.62 -24.61
N ILE A 155 -5.23 19.82 -25.30
CA ILE A 155 -6.39 18.91 -25.26
C ILE A 155 -5.98 17.51 -25.72
N SER A 156 -5.20 17.42 -26.79
CA SER A 156 -4.71 16.14 -27.32
C SER A 156 -3.83 15.42 -26.31
N GLN A 157 -2.90 16.13 -25.66
CA GLN A 157 -2.06 15.57 -24.61
C GLN A 157 -2.86 15.13 -23.38
N LEU A 158 -3.85 15.94 -22.97
CA LEU A 158 -4.73 15.62 -21.86
C LEU A 158 -5.59 14.38 -22.17
N TYR A 159 -6.09 14.26 -23.39
CA TYR A 159 -6.89 13.12 -23.82
C TYR A 159 -6.10 11.81 -23.75
N VAL A 160 -4.89 11.77 -24.31
CA VAL A 160 -4.00 10.60 -24.23
C VAL A 160 -3.73 10.23 -22.77
N PHE A 161 -3.39 11.23 -21.94
CA PHE A 161 -3.15 10.98 -20.52
C PHE A 161 -4.36 10.42 -19.77
N LEU A 162 -5.55 10.99 -20.00
CA LEU A 162 -6.78 10.53 -19.34
C LEU A 162 -7.15 9.11 -19.79
N LEU A 163 -6.98 8.79 -21.08
CA LEU A 163 -7.21 7.43 -21.58
C LEU A 163 -6.27 6.42 -20.95
N ASP A 164 -4.96 6.73 -20.88
CA ASP A 164 -3.98 5.83 -20.28
C ASP A 164 -4.29 5.56 -18.81
N GLU A 165 -4.58 6.60 -18.04
CA GLU A 165 -4.94 6.46 -16.62
C GLU A 165 -6.29 5.75 -16.44
N MET A 166 -7.25 5.95 -17.35
CA MET A 166 -8.48 5.18 -17.37
C MET A 166 -8.21 3.70 -17.59
N HIS A 167 -7.42 3.33 -18.62
CA HIS A 167 -7.07 1.93 -18.86
C HIS A 167 -6.31 1.31 -17.68
N ARG A 168 -5.38 2.03 -17.06
CA ARG A 168 -4.69 1.58 -15.83
C ARG A 168 -5.68 1.31 -14.69
N SER A 169 -6.59 2.24 -14.45
CA SER A 169 -7.63 2.09 -13.42
C SER A 169 -8.58 0.93 -13.72
N LEU A 170 -9.00 0.77 -14.98
CA LEU A 170 -9.89 -0.30 -15.41
C LEU A 170 -9.23 -1.66 -15.24
N ASN A 171 -8.03 -1.85 -15.80
CA ASN A 171 -7.28 -3.10 -15.70
C ASN A 171 -7.06 -3.51 -14.24
N LYS A 172 -6.73 -2.54 -13.37
CA LYS A 172 -6.59 -2.77 -11.92
C LYS A 172 -7.92 -3.11 -11.23
N SER A 173 -9.03 -2.55 -11.70
CA SER A 173 -10.35 -2.78 -11.10
C SER A 173 -11.04 -4.05 -11.59
N LEU A 174 -10.77 -4.45 -12.83
CA LEU A 174 -11.40 -5.58 -13.49
C LEU A 174 -10.62 -6.87 -13.33
N ASN A 175 -9.37 -6.83 -12.83
CA ASN A 175 -8.51 -8.00 -12.58
C ASN A 175 -8.83 -9.16 -13.53
N ILE A 176 -8.61 -8.93 -14.82
CA ILE A 176 -8.24 -10.04 -15.69
C ILE A 176 -6.94 -10.52 -15.06
N GLU A 177 -7.01 -11.58 -14.26
CA GLU A 177 -5.86 -12.22 -13.64
C GLU A 177 -4.80 -12.40 -14.72
N GLU A 178 -3.74 -11.59 -14.65
CA GLU A 178 -2.44 -12.11 -14.99
C GLU A 178 -2.28 -13.31 -14.04
N PRO A 179 -2.13 -14.54 -14.56
CA PRO A 179 -2.16 -15.74 -13.73
C PRO A 179 -1.15 -15.53 -12.61
N GLU A 180 -1.61 -15.65 -11.35
CA GLU A 180 -0.74 -15.55 -10.20
C GLU A 180 0.52 -16.37 -10.47
N PRO A 181 1.73 -15.83 -10.27
CA PRO A 181 2.95 -16.60 -10.43
C PRO A 181 2.81 -17.80 -9.50
N VAL A 182 2.64 -18.98 -10.10
CA VAL A 182 2.37 -20.24 -9.40
C VAL A 182 3.42 -20.35 -8.28
N PRO A 183 3.02 -20.41 -7.01
CA PRO A 183 3.98 -20.43 -5.91
C PRO A 183 4.97 -21.57 -6.15
N PRO A 184 6.28 -21.36 -5.92
CA PRO A 184 7.28 -22.40 -6.13
C PRO A 184 6.84 -23.64 -5.37
N SER A 185 6.68 -24.75 -6.09
CA SER A 185 6.15 -25.97 -5.50
C SER A 185 7.01 -26.35 -4.29
N ARG A 186 6.42 -26.35 -3.10
CA ARG A 186 7.09 -26.58 -1.81
C ARG A 186 7.73 -27.97 -1.66
N ASN A 187 7.59 -28.83 -2.66
CA ASN A 187 8.00 -30.22 -2.61
C ASN A 187 9.48 -30.31 -2.96
N THR A 188 10.24 -30.93 -2.08
CA THR A 188 11.65 -31.25 -2.30
C THR A 188 11.79 -32.44 -3.27
N ASP A 189 12.90 -32.50 -4.02
CA ASP A 189 13.24 -33.63 -4.93
C ASP A 189 13.01 -35.04 -4.33
N PRO A 190 13.45 -35.35 -3.08
CA PRO A 190 13.18 -36.66 -2.49
C PRO A 190 11.69 -36.91 -2.18
N GLN A 191 10.92 -35.87 -1.82
CA GLN A 191 9.48 -36.02 -1.57
C GLN A 191 8.72 -36.32 -2.87
N LEU A 192 9.07 -35.64 -3.97
CA LEU A 192 8.49 -35.91 -5.29
C LEU A 192 8.75 -37.33 -5.76
N ARG A 193 9.93 -37.88 -5.46
CA ARG A 193 10.24 -39.30 -5.74
C ARG A 193 9.33 -40.25 -4.96
N ILE A 194 9.13 -40.01 -3.66
CA ILE A 194 8.29 -40.88 -2.83
C ILE A 194 6.84 -40.84 -3.33
N PHE A 195 6.31 -39.66 -3.64
CA PHE A 195 4.95 -39.53 -4.18
C PHE A 195 4.78 -40.21 -5.54
N ALA A 196 5.80 -40.17 -6.40
CA ALA A 196 5.77 -40.87 -7.67
C ALA A 196 5.72 -42.40 -7.47
N LEU A 197 6.55 -42.94 -6.56
CA LEU A 197 6.56 -44.37 -6.23
C LEU A 197 5.28 -44.84 -5.55
N GLU A 198 4.68 -44.02 -4.66
CA GLU A 198 3.37 -44.31 -4.07
C GLU A 198 2.28 -44.35 -5.14
N ALA A 199 2.29 -43.39 -6.08
CA ALA A 199 1.34 -43.38 -7.19
C ALA A 199 1.50 -44.60 -8.11
N GLU A 200 2.73 -45.06 -8.37
CA GLU A 200 2.98 -46.31 -9.09
C GLU A 200 2.42 -47.53 -8.35
N SER A 201 2.69 -47.64 -7.04
CA SER A 201 2.15 -48.68 -6.16
C SER A 201 0.63 -48.71 -6.17
N ASN A 202 -0.01 -47.53 -6.23
CA ASN A 202 -1.46 -47.39 -6.25
C ASN A 202 -2.07 -47.63 -7.64
N GLY A 203 -1.26 -47.78 -8.69
CA GLY A 203 -1.72 -47.93 -10.07
C GLY A 203 -2.16 -46.63 -10.76
N ASP A 204 -1.94 -45.48 -10.14
CA ASP A 204 -2.29 -44.15 -10.66
C ASP A 204 -1.16 -43.59 -11.53
N TYR A 205 -0.97 -44.19 -12.72
CA TYR A 205 0.12 -43.84 -13.63
C TYR A 205 0.10 -42.39 -14.12
N LEU A 206 -1.09 -41.78 -14.26
CA LEU A 206 -1.20 -40.37 -14.66
C LEU A 206 -0.64 -39.42 -13.60
N LEU A 207 -0.89 -39.74 -12.33
CA LEU A 207 -0.41 -38.96 -11.20
C LEU A 207 1.10 -39.17 -10.99
N ALA A 208 1.58 -40.41 -11.14
CA ALA A 208 3.01 -40.73 -11.15
C ALA A 208 3.75 -39.94 -12.24
N ALA A 209 3.23 -39.90 -13.47
CA ALA A 209 3.81 -39.13 -14.57
C ALA A 209 3.88 -37.63 -14.26
N HIS A 210 2.88 -37.08 -13.58
CA HIS A 210 2.89 -35.68 -13.13
C HIS A 210 4.04 -35.41 -12.14
N TYR A 211 4.20 -36.26 -11.11
CA TYR A 211 5.28 -36.09 -10.13
C TYR A 211 6.68 -36.24 -10.74
N TYR A 212 6.88 -37.18 -11.66
CA TYR A 212 8.15 -37.30 -12.38
C TYR A 212 8.46 -36.08 -13.25
N LYS A 213 7.48 -35.56 -13.99
CA LYS A 213 7.66 -34.33 -14.79
C LYS A 213 7.97 -33.11 -13.92
N GLN A 214 7.28 -32.99 -12.79
CA GLN A 214 7.54 -31.93 -11.82
C GLN A 214 8.97 -32.02 -11.26
N ARG A 215 9.47 -33.23 -11.01
CA ARG A 215 10.83 -33.48 -10.55
C ARG A 215 11.89 -33.15 -11.61
N LEU A 216 11.63 -33.48 -12.88
CA LEU A 216 12.48 -33.08 -14.01
C LEU A 216 12.57 -31.56 -14.15
N ALA A 217 11.44 -30.86 -14.04
CA ALA A 217 11.39 -29.40 -14.11
C ALA A 217 12.22 -28.71 -13.00
N GLN A 218 12.35 -29.33 -11.82
CA GLN A 218 13.17 -28.80 -10.73
C GLN A 218 14.67 -29.10 -10.87
N SER A 219 15.05 -30.14 -11.62
CA SER A 219 16.43 -30.64 -11.63
C SER A 219 16.84 -31.24 -12.97
N SER A 220 16.80 -30.40 -14.02
CA SER A 220 17.16 -30.80 -15.39
C SER A 220 18.60 -31.30 -15.54
N ASP A 221 19.51 -30.88 -14.68
CA ASP A 221 20.96 -31.17 -14.80
C ASP A 221 21.38 -32.50 -14.15
N LYS A 222 20.45 -33.21 -13.47
CA LYS A 222 20.77 -34.45 -12.76
C LYS A 222 20.37 -35.66 -13.61
N LEU A 223 21.26 -36.65 -13.68
CA LEU A 223 21.01 -37.94 -14.35
C LEU A 223 19.88 -38.76 -13.68
N ARG A 224 19.80 -38.73 -12.34
CA ARG A 224 18.91 -39.62 -11.57
C ARG A 224 17.41 -39.43 -11.87
N PRO A 225 16.86 -38.20 -11.92
CA PRO A 225 15.46 -37.97 -12.30
C PRO A 225 15.08 -38.52 -13.68
N TRP A 226 15.98 -38.42 -14.66
CA TRP A 226 15.75 -38.95 -16.01
C TRP A 226 15.72 -40.48 -16.05
N LEU A 227 16.62 -41.13 -15.30
CA LEU A 227 16.61 -42.60 -15.16
C LEU A 227 15.34 -43.10 -14.47
N ASP A 228 14.92 -42.43 -13.39
CA ASP A 228 13.69 -42.78 -12.66
C ASP A 228 12.45 -42.63 -13.57
N TYR A 229 12.40 -41.58 -14.41
CA TYR A 229 11.30 -41.37 -15.36
C TYR A 229 11.33 -42.36 -16.55
N ALA A 230 12.52 -42.75 -17.01
CA ALA A 230 12.67 -43.80 -18.02
C ALA A 230 12.18 -45.16 -17.50
N ALA A 231 12.53 -45.52 -16.26
CA ALA A 231 12.07 -46.74 -15.61
C ALA A 231 10.53 -46.77 -15.49
N PHE A 232 9.91 -45.63 -15.16
CA PHE A 232 8.45 -45.48 -15.13
C PHE A 232 7.82 -45.72 -16.52
N HIS A 233 8.37 -45.14 -17.59
CA HIS A 233 7.83 -45.36 -18.95
C HIS A 233 8.00 -46.79 -19.44
N LEU A 234 9.08 -47.47 -19.05
CA LEU A 234 9.23 -48.90 -19.29
C LEU A 234 8.15 -49.72 -18.57
N LEU A 235 7.79 -49.33 -17.35
CA LEU A 235 6.71 -49.97 -16.59
C LEU A 235 5.33 -49.75 -17.22
N VAL A 236 5.08 -48.56 -17.77
CA VAL A 236 3.83 -48.21 -18.50
C VAL A 236 3.83 -48.76 -19.94
N ASN A 237 4.91 -49.42 -20.37
CA ASN A 237 5.11 -49.96 -21.72
C ASN A 237 5.09 -48.90 -22.83
N ASP A 238 5.46 -47.65 -22.51
CA ASP A 238 5.67 -46.55 -23.46
C ASP A 238 7.14 -46.51 -23.89
N MET A 239 7.49 -47.39 -24.83
CA MET A 239 8.87 -47.59 -25.27
C MET A 239 9.46 -46.36 -25.98
N ILE A 240 8.61 -45.56 -26.63
CA ILE A 240 9.05 -44.37 -27.39
C ILE A 240 9.57 -43.31 -26.42
N LYS A 241 8.78 -42.97 -25.39
CA LYS A 241 9.20 -41.99 -24.39
C LYS A 241 10.36 -42.50 -23.53
N ALA A 242 10.40 -43.80 -23.24
CA ALA A 242 11.52 -44.40 -22.53
C ALA A 242 12.84 -44.24 -23.32
N GLU A 243 12.82 -44.49 -24.63
CA GLU A 243 13.99 -44.32 -25.49
C GLU A 243 14.50 -42.86 -25.52
N GLU A 244 13.59 -41.89 -25.63
CA GLU A 244 13.92 -40.46 -25.56
C GLU A 244 14.56 -40.11 -24.22
N CYS A 245 13.99 -40.56 -23.11
CA CYS A 245 14.54 -40.29 -21.78
C CYS A 245 15.93 -40.91 -21.58
N LEU A 246 16.17 -42.10 -22.12
CA LEU A 246 17.49 -42.76 -22.06
C LEU A 246 18.52 -42.06 -22.95
N LYS A 247 18.12 -41.53 -24.10
CA LYS A 247 19.00 -40.70 -24.95
C LYS A 247 19.44 -39.43 -24.21
N GLU A 248 18.52 -38.75 -23.53
CA GLU A 248 18.86 -37.59 -22.69
C GLU A 248 19.77 -37.97 -21.52
N CYS A 249 19.57 -39.15 -20.90
CA CYS A 249 20.50 -39.65 -19.87
C CYS A 249 21.93 -39.78 -20.40
N ILE A 250 22.11 -40.39 -21.58
CA ILE A 250 23.43 -40.58 -22.20
C ILE A 250 24.05 -39.22 -22.55
N ALA A 251 23.27 -38.26 -23.03
CA ALA A 251 23.75 -36.91 -23.33
C ALA A 251 24.28 -36.19 -22.06
N ILE A 252 23.59 -36.33 -20.92
CA ILE A 252 24.02 -35.78 -19.63
C ILE A 252 25.26 -36.51 -19.09
N GLU A 253 25.39 -37.82 -19.30
CA GLU A 253 26.58 -38.57 -18.88
C GLU A 253 27.82 -38.18 -19.70
N GLN A 254 27.67 -37.99 -21.01
CA GLN A 254 28.76 -37.57 -21.90
C GLN A 254 29.32 -36.19 -21.50
N THR A 255 28.46 -35.25 -21.14
CA THR A 255 28.89 -33.92 -20.70
C THR A 255 29.60 -33.95 -19.35
N ASN A 256 29.15 -34.80 -18.43
CA ASN A 256 29.79 -34.99 -17.12
C ASN A 256 31.12 -35.78 -17.18
N SER A 257 31.32 -36.64 -18.19
CA SER A 257 32.57 -37.40 -18.37
C SER A 257 33.70 -36.62 -19.04
N THR A 258 33.41 -35.44 -19.63
CA THR A 258 34.40 -34.58 -20.31
C THR A 258 34.96 -33.46 -19.44
N VAL A 259 34.70 -33.49 -18.13
CA VAL A 259 35.25 -32.59 -17.10
C VAL A 259 36.09 -33.40 -16.12
#